data_AF-A0A2W2CQN9-F1
#
_entry.id   AF-A0A2W2CQN9-F1
#
_cell.length_a   1.000
_cell.length_b   1.000
_cell.length_c   1.000
_cell.angle_alpha   90.00
_cell.angle_beta   90.00
_cell.angle_gamma   90.00
#
_symmetry.space_group_name_H-M   'P 1'
#
loop_
_entity.id
_entity.type
_entity.pdbx_description
1 polymer ?
#
loop_
_entity_poly.entity_id
_entity_poly.type
_entity_poly.pdbx_seq_one_letter_code
_entity_poly.pdbx_strand_id
1 'polypeptide(L)' 'MPRGYPADHPRAGLLRHRGITATRRWPPSRWLGDPAARDLIVQTWEQAACLSQWLRTHVRIGDR' A
#
# COMPACT_ATOMS: atom_id res chain seq x y z
N MET A 1 -11.54 -14.86 -13.83
CA MET A 1 -11.07 -13.47 -14.06
C MET A 1 -12.11 -12.50 -13.53
N PRO A 2 -11.75 -11.27 -13.10
CA PRO A 2 -12.75 -10.27 -12.76
C PRO A 2 -13.65 -9.94 -13.95
N ARG A 3 -14.88 -9.53 -13.65
CA ARG A 3 -15.86 -9.12 -14.67
C ARG A 3 -15.27 -7.99 -15.53
N GLY A 4 -15.41 -8.12 -16.85
CA GLY A 4 -14.91 -7.13 -17.81
C GLY A 4 -13.49 -7.39 -18.37
N TYR A 5 -12.85 -8.51 -18.03
CA TYR A 5 -11.52 -8.86 -18.56
C TYR A 5 -11.52 -10.21 -19.31
N PRO A 6 -10.74 -10.34 -20.40
CA PRO A 6 -10.52 -11.62 -21.09
C PRO A 6 -10.00 -12.73 -20.18
N ALA A 7 -10.31 -13.98 -20.52
CA ALA A 7 -9.93 -15.16 -19.74
C ALA A 7 -8.42 -15.39 -19.68
N ASP A 8 -7.69 -14.95 -20.70
CA ASP A 8 -6.24 -15.07 -20.90
C ASP A 8 -5.49 -13.76 -20.60
N HIS A 9 -6.13 -12.82 -19.88
CA HIS A 9 -5.54 -11.50 -19.63
C HIS A 9 -4.14 -11.62 -18.96
N PRO A 10 -3.10 -10.97 -19.51
CA PRO A 10 -1.71 -11.18 -19.08
C PRO A 10 -1.43 -10.77 -17.63
N ARG A 11 -2.30 -9.95 -17.03
CA ARG A 11 -2.23 -9.52 -15.62
C ARG A 11 -3.28 -10.17 -14.72
N ALA A 12 -3.81 -11.32 -15.12
CA ALA A 12 -4.82 -12.09 -14.40
C ALA A 12 -4.60 -12.20 -12.89
N GLY A 13 -3.35 -12.47 -12.47
CA GLY A 13 -2.99 -12.57 -11.06
C GLY A 13 -3.21 -11.27 -10.30
N LEU A 14 -2.78 -10.14 -10.89
CA LEU A 14 -2.90 -8.81 -10.27
C LEU A 14 -4.36 -8.38 -10.10
N LEU A 15 -5.19 -8.67 -11.10
CA LEU A 15 -6.60 -8.30 -11.10
C LEU A 15 -7.42 -9.01 -10.00
N ARG A 16 -6.89 -10.07 -9.38
CA ARG A 16 -7.55 -10.75 -8.24
C ARG A 16 -7.38 -10.01 -6.92
N HIS A 17 -6.41 -9.10 -6.81
CA HIS A 17 -6.20 -8.33 -5.60
C HIS A 17 -7.20 -7.17 -5.51
N ARG A 18 -7.76 -6.96 -4.32
CA ARG A 18 -8.70 -5.85 -4.03
C ARG A 18 -8.01 -4.54 -3.64
N GLY A 19 -6.69 -4.59 -3.46
CA GLY A 19 -5.88 -3.44 -3.05
C GLY A 19 -4.44 -3.85 -2.82
N ILE A 20 -3.62 -2.85 -2.52
CA ILE A 20 -2.20 -2.99 -2.18
C ILE A 20 -1.93 -2.11 -0.96
N THR A 21 -1.08 -2.60 -0.06
CA THR A 21 -0.74 -1.89 1.18
C THR A 21 0.77 -1.92 1.37
N ALA A 22 1.36 -0.77 1.70
CA ALA A 22 2.73 -0.71 2.22
C ALA A 22 2.69 -0.85 3.74
N THR A 23 3.48 -1.76 4.29
CA THR A 23 3.60 -1.94 5.74
C THR A 23 5.07 -2.05 6.14
N ARG A 24 5.38 -1.56 7.34
CA ARG A 24 6.64 -1.80 8.01
C ARG A 24 6.33 -2.30 9.41
N ARG A 25 7.03 -3.35 9.84
CA ARG A 25 6.87 -3.95 11.15
C ARG A 25 8.21 -3.94 11.86
N TRP A 26 8.19 -3.56 13.13
CA TRP A 26 9.32 -3.63 14.02
C TRP A 26 9.00 -4.56 15.19
N PRO A 27 9.97 -5.33 15.69
CA PRO A 27 9.80 -6.04 16.94
C PRO A 27 9.71 -5.05 18.12
N PRO A 28 9.01 -5.41 19.22
CA PRO A 28 9.03 -4.63 20.45
C PRO A 28 10.47 -4.34 20.89
N SER A 29 10.79 -3.08 21.13
CA SER A 29 12.14 -2.66 21.49
C SER A 29 12.15 -1.28 22.16
N ARG A 30 13.27 -0.95 22.82
CA ARG A 30 13.41 0.24 23.68
C ARG A 30 13.12 1.58 22.98
N TRP A 31 13.25 1.65 21.66
CA TRP A 31 13.01 2.88 20.92
C TRP A 31 11.55 3.34 21.00
N LEU A 32 10.59 2.46 21.32
CA LEU A 32 9.16 2.81 21.43
C LEU A 32 8.87 3.92 22.46
N GLY A 33 9.70 4.02 23.51
CA GLY A 33 9.60 5.08 24.51
C GLY A 33 10.52 6.27 24.26
N ASP A 34 11.33 6.22 23.20
CA ASP A 34 12.25 7.29 22.84
C ASP A 34 11.48 8.43 22.13
N PRO A 35 11.72 9.70 22.47
CA PRO A 35 11.12 10.83 21.74
C PRO A 35 11.33 10.78 20.22
N ALA A 36 12.43 10.19 19.74
CA ALA A 36 12.73 10.00 18.32
C ALA A 36 11.84 8.97 17.62
N ALA A 37 11.06 8.18 18.36
CA ALA A 37 10.09 7.21 17.81
C ALA A 37 9.12 7.88 16.83
N ARG A 38 8.67 9.09 17.16
CA ARG A 38 7.78 9.87 16.31
C ARG A 38 8.38 10.09 14.93
N ASP A 39 9.63 10.53 14.88
CA ASP A 39 10.28 10.91 13.62
C ASP A 39 10.54 9.68 12.75
N LEU A 40 10.90 8.55 13.35
CA LEU A 40 10.99 7.26 12.64
C LEU A 40 9.66 6.84 12.02
N ILE A 41 8.56 6.97 12.77
CA ILE A 41 7.22 6.61 12.29
C ILE A 41 6.79 7.54 11.15
N VAL A 42 6.96 8.85 11.31
CA VAL A 42 6.63 9.85 10.27
C VAL A 42 7.44 9.58 9.01
N GLN A 43 8.76 9.41 9.12
CA GLN A 43 9.63 9.12 8.00
C GLN A 43 9.21 7.84 7.27
N THR A 44 8.77 6.81 8.00
CA THR A 44 8.27 5.57 7.38
C THR A 44 7.01 5.82 6.55
N TRP A 45 6.09 6.67 7.02
CA TRP A 45 4.91 7.04 6.25
C TRP A 45 5.24 7.92 5.03
N GLU A 46 6.20 8.82 5.17
CA GLU A 46 6.71 9.63 4.05
C GLU A 46 7.31 8.75 2.95
N GLN A 47 8.04 7.70 3.30
CA GLN A 47 8.54 6.71 2.33
C GLN A 47 7.41 5.98 1.58
N ALA A 48 6.25 5.80 2.21
CA ALA A 48 5.07 5.21 1.59
C ALA A 48 4.26 6.22 0.72
N ALA A 49 4.57 7.52 0.78
CA ALA A 49 3.81 8.55 0.09
C ALA A 49 3.78 8.38 -1.43
N CYS A 50 4.86 7.85 -2.03
CA CYS A 50 4.91 7.56 -3.46
C CYS A 50 3.84 6.54 -3.89
N LEU A 51 3.62 5.49 -3.09
CA LEU A 51 2.56 4.51 -3.36
C LEU A 51 1.18 5.16 -3.24
N SER A 52 0.95 5.96 -2.20
CA SER A 52 -0.30 6.71 -2.03
C SER A 52 -0.56 7.64 -3.22
N GLN A 53 0.47 8.33 -3.71
CA GLN A 53 0.36 9.18 -4.89
C GLN A 53 0.00 8.36 -6.13
N TRP A 54 0.71 7.26 -6.37
CA TRP A 54 0.43 6.37 -7.50
C TRP A 54 -1.01 5.84 -7.47
N LEU A 55 -1.50 5.42 -6.30
CA LEU A 55 -2.87 4.95 -6.13
C LEU A 55 -3.88 6.05 -6.47
N ARG A 56 -3.69 7.28 -6.00
CA ARG A 56 -4.56 8.42 -6.34
C ARG A 56 -4.57 8.72 -7.84
N THR A 57 -3.43 8.55 -8.52
CA THR A 57 -3.30 8.84 -9.95
C THR A 57 -3.88 7.73 -10.84
N HIS A 58 -3.71 6.47 -10.46
CA HIS A 58 -3.98 5.33 -11.36
C HIS A 58 -5.17 4.46 -10.94
N VAL A 59 -5.59 4.53 -9.68
CA VAL A 59 -6.68 3.71 -9.15
C VAL A 59 -7.91 4.59 -8.95
N ARG A 60 -8.93 4.35 -9.77
CA ARG A 60 -10.26 4.95 -9.57
C ARG A 60 -10.97 4.21 -8.46
N ILE A 61 -11.64 4.94 -7.58
CA ILE A 61 -12.64 4.34 -6.69
C ILE A 61 -13.72 3.76 -7.62
N GLY A 62 -13.95 2.46 -7.56
CA GLY A 62 -15.01 1.84 -8.35
C GLY A 62 -16.37 2.36 -7.88
N ASP A 63 -17.21 2.78 -8.83
CA ASP A 63 -18.62 3.03 -8.55
C ASP A 63 -19.22 1.76 -7.95
N ARG A 64 -19.80 1.90 -6.76
CA ARG A 64 -20.51 0.82 -6.08
C ARG A 64 -21.91 0.70 -6.64
#